data_AF-A0AAW5U833-F1
#
_entry.id   AF-A0AAW5U833-F1
#
_cell.length_a   1.000
_cell.length_b   1.000
_cell.length_c   1.000
_cell.angle_alpha   90.00
_cell.angle_beta   90.00
_cell.angle_gamma   90.00
#
_symmetry.space_group_name_H-M   'P 1'
#
loop_
_entity.id
_entity.type
_entity.pdbx_description
1 polymer ?
#
loop_
_entity_poly.entity_id
_entity_poly.type
_entity_poly.pdbx_seq_one_letter_code
_entity_poly.pdbx_strand_id
1 'polypeptide(L)' 'MNKGKTIFSQIMSLIPERDFKTCVDRYKGNYRARNFSCKDQFLVIRCIGFSQTTWNMQRK' A
#
# COMPACT_ATOMS: atom_id res chain seq x y z
N MET A 1 16.60 -8.15 -17.45
CA MET A 1 15.19 -8.41 -17.80
C MET A 1 14.53 -9.11 -16.61
N ASN A 2 13.90 -8.35 -15.71
CA ASN A 2 13.34 -8.88 -14.46
C ASN A 2 12.00 -9.56 -14.72
N LYS A 3 12.07 -10.83 -15.10
CA LYS A 3 10.92 -11.74 -15.16
C LYS A 3 10.33 -11.86 -13.76
N GLY A 4 9.13 -11.31 -13.55
CA GLY A 4 8.17 -11.88 -12.59
C GLY A 4 7.68 -11.02 -11.42
N LYS A 5 8.17 -9.79 -11.20
CA LYS A 5 7.61 -8.90 -10.16
C LYS A 5 7.38 -7.50 -10.69
N THR A 6 6.12 -7.06 -10.67
CA THR A 6 5.74 -5.69 -11.04
C THR A 6 6.57 -4.68 -10.24
N ILE A 7 6.91 -3.53 -10.84
CA ILE A 7 7.58 -2.43 -10.12
C ILE A 7 6.79 -2.04 -8.86
N PHE A 8 5.46 -2.16 -8.93
CA PHE A 8 4.57 -2.03 -7.78
C PHE A 8 4.90 -3.02 -6.64
N SER A 9 5.07 -4.31 -6.93
CA SER A 9 5.45 -5.32 -5.92
C SER A 9 6.80 -5.02 -5.28
N GLN A 10 7.76 -4.48 -6.06
CA GLN A 10 9.06 -4.08 -5.54
C GLN A 10 8.94 -2.86 -4.60
N ILE A 11 8.17 -1.85 -4.99
CA ILE A 11 7.88 -0.66 -4.16
C ILE A 11 7.10 -1.04 -2.90
N MET A 12 6.15 -1.99 -2.99
CA MET A 12 5.43 -2.50 -1.83
C MET A 12 6.38 -3.21 -0.86
N SER A 13 7.36 -3.97 -1.37
CA SER A 13 8.35 -4.67 -0.53
C SER A 13 9.38 -3.74 0.13
N LEU A 14 9.54 -2.52 -0.39
CA LEU A 14 10.41 -1.48 0.17
C LEU A 14 9.79 -0.75 1.36
N ILE A 15 8.50 -0.94 1.64
CA ILE A 15 7.85 -0.33 2.80
C ILE A 15 8.11 -1.23 4.01
N PRO A 16 8.81 -0.74 5.04
CA PRO A 16 9.05 -1.53 6.23
C PRO A 16 7.75 -1.74 7.00
N GLU A 17 7.22 -2.97 6.94
CA GLU A 17 6.00 -3.36 7.65
C GLU A 17 6.12 -3.17 9.17
N ARG A 18 7.34 -3.25 9.71
CA ARG A 18 7.65 -3.01 11.12
C ARG A 18 7.43 -1.57 11.53
N ASP A 19 7.96 -0.61 10.77
CA ASP A 19 7.79 0.82 11.08
C ASP A 19 6.34 1.25 10.92
N PHE A 20 5.65 0.72 9.91
CA PHE A 20 4.21 0.93 9.74
C PHE A 20 3.42 0.42 10.95
N LYS A 21 3.73 -0.79 11.44
CA LYS A 21 3.08 -1.37 12.61
C LYS A 21 3.35 -0.55 13.88
N THR A 22 4.59 -0.10 14.09
CA THR A 22 4.96 0.76 15.23
C THR A 22 4.22 2.09 15.20
N CYS A 23 4.07 2.70 14.03
CA CYS A 23 3.27 3.93 13.87
C CYS A 23 1.78 3.68 14.16
N VAL A 24 1.19 2.62 13.58
CA VAL A 24 -0.23 2.29 13.80
C VAL A 24 -0.52 2.00 15.28
N ASP A 25 0.39 1.31 15.96
CA ASP A 25 0.28 1.00 17.39
C ASP A 25 0.42 2.26 18.25
N ARG A 26 1.44 3.09 17.96
CA ARG A 26 1.71 4.37 18.65
C ARG A 26 0.54 5.33 18.57
N TYR A 27 -0.13 5.41 17.42
CA TYR A 27 -1.27 6.30 17.20
C TYR A 27 -2.63 5.62 17.46
N LYS A 28 -2.64 4.37 17.98
CA LYS A 28 -3.87 3.59 18.19
C LYS A 28 -4.79 3.56 16.96
N GLY A 29 -4.21 3.54 15.75
CA GLY A 29 -4.98 3.60 14.49
C GLY A 29 -5.97 2.44 14.34
N ASN A 30 -5.69 1.29 14.97
CA ASN A 30 -6.57 0.11 14.98
C ASN A 30 -7.63 0.10 16.11
N TYR A 31 -7.70 1.11 16.97
CA TYR A 31 -8.56 1.09 18.18
C TYR A 31 -10.07 1.03 17.89
N ARG A 32 -10.51 1.29 16.65
CA ARG A 32 -11.91 1.14 16.21
C ARG A 32 -12.07 0.42 14.85
N ALA A 33 -11.01 -0.19 14.34
CA ALA A 33 -11.03 -0.91 13.07
C ALA A 33 -11.72 -2.28 13.26
N ARG A 34 -13.03 -2.35 12.99
CA ARG A 34 -13.85 -3.56 13.25
C ARG A 34 -13.75 -4.62 12.14
N ASN A 35 -13.57 -4.19 10.89
CA ASN A 35 -13.49 -5.06 9.69
C ASN A 35 -12.47 -4.59 8.64
N PHE A 36 -11.77 -3.47 8.86
CA PHE A 36 -10.86 -2.90 7.88
C PHE A 36 -9.66 -2.25 8.60
N SER A 37 -8.51 -2.92 8.61
CA SER A 37 -7.35 -2.43 9.35
C SER A 37 -6.70 -1.22 8.65
N CYS A 38 -5.96 -0.40 9.38
CA CYS A 38 -5.11 0.64 8.78
C CYS A 38 -4.18 0.09 7.69
N LYS A 39 -3.75 -1.18 7.83
CA LYS A 39 -2.94 -1.87 6.82
C LYS A 39 -3.71 -2.05 5.50
N ASP A 40 -4.95 -2.54 5.57
CA ASP A 40 -5.81 -2.71 4.39
C ASP A 40 -6.15 -1.37 3.74
N GLN A 41 -6.46 -0.33 4.53
CA GLN A 41 -6.68 1.03 4.02
C GLN A 41 -5.48 1.56 3.23
N PHE A 42 -4.29 1.42 3.81
CA PHE A 42 -3.06 1.89 3.18
C PHE A 42 -2.76 1.15 1.86
N LEU A 43 -2.95 -0.17 1.85
CA LEU A 43 -2.78 -0.98 0.65
C LEU A 43 -3.77 -0.59 -0.44
N VAL A 44 -5.06 -0.40 -0.09
CA VAL A 44 -6.10 -0.01 -1.04
C VAL A 44 -5.84 1.37 -1.64
N ILE A 45 -5.53 2.38 -0.83
CA ILE A 45 -5.22 3.74 -1.33
C ILE A 45 -4.03 3.70 -2.30
N ARG A 46 -3.02 2.88 -1.99
CA ARG A 46 -1.80 2.78 -2.82
C ARG A 46 -2.05 2.00 -4.12
N CYS A 47 -2.89 0.97 -4.09
CA CYS A 47 -3.34 0.26 -5.30
C CYS A 47 -4.16 1.18 -6.21
N ILE A 48 -5.08 1.97 -5.66
CA ILE A 48 -5.91 2.92 -6.42
C ILE A 48 -5.01 3.96 -7.11
N GLY A 49 -4.04 4.54 -6.39
CA GLY A 49 -3.09 5.49 -6.97
C GLY A 49 -2.28 4.89 -8.12
N PHE A 50 -1.77 3.66 -7.96
CA PHE A 50 -1.02 2.98 -9.02
C PHE A 50 -1.89 2.68 -10.25
N SER A 51 -3.12 2.22 -10.03
CA SER A 51 -4.08 1.98 -11.10
C SER A 51 -4.42 3.26 -11.86
N GLN A 52 -4.59 4.38 -11.15
CA GLN A 52 -4.88 5.68 -11.76
C GLN A 52 -3.70 6.20 -12.59
N THR A 53 -2.47 6.07 -12.10
CA THR A 53 -1.27 6.44 -12.87
C THR A 53 -1.13 5.58 -14.12
N THR A 54 -1.35 4.27 -14.02
CA THR A 54 -1.28 3.34 -15.16
C THR A 54 -2.34 3.66 -16.19
N TRP A 55 -3.59 3.88 -15.75
CA TRP A 55 -4.69 4.31 -16.62
C TRP A 55 -4.39 5.63 -17.33
N ASN A 56 -3.84 6.61 -16.62
CA ASN A 56 -3.46 7.91 -17.17
C ASN A 56 -2.26 7.81 -18.15
N MET A 57 -1.34 6.86 -17.95
CA MET A 57 -0.27 6.57 -18.91
C MET A 57 -0.79 5.86 -20.17
N GLN A 58 -1.81 5.01 -20.06
CA GLN A 58 -2.41 4.30 -21.19
C GLN A 58 -3.34 5.16 -22.05
N ARG A 59 -3.82 6.30 -21.53
CA ARG A 59 -4.68 7.26 -22.24
C ARG A 59 -3.91 8.34 -23.03
N LYS A 60 -2.57 8.32 -23.01
CA LYS A 60 -1.71 9.28 -23.69
C LYS A 60 -0.96 8.60 -24.82
#